data_AF-A0A2V6TX18-F1
#
_entry.id   AF-A0A2V6TX18-F1
#
_cell.length_a   1.000
_cell.length_b   1.000
_cell.length_c   1.000
_cell.angle_alpha   90.00
_cell.angle_beta   90.00
_cell.angle_gamma   90.00
#
_symmetry.space_group_name_H-M   'P 1'
#
loop_
_entity.id
_entity.type
_entity.pdbx_description
1 polymer ?
#
loop_
_entity_poly.entity_id
_entity_poly.type
_entity_poly.pdbx_seq_one_letter_code
_entity_poly.pdbx_strand_id
1 'polypeptide(L)' 'LRWSVGTVKKYLQRALEKLGASDRKQAAVEAIRRGLLS' A
#
# COMPACT_ATOMS: atom_id res chain seq x y z
N LEU A 1 13.93 0.97 -8.03
CA LEU A 1 14.15 1.00 -6.56
C LEU A 1 14.91 -0.26 -6.15
N ARG A 2 16.03 -0.16 -5.43
CA ARG A 2 16.75 -1.32 -4.89
C ARG A 2 16.51 -1.44 -3.38
N TRP A 3 15.31 -1.86 -3.01
CA TRP A 3 14.93 -2.07 -1.60
C TRP A 3 14.98 -3.56 -1.24
N SER A 4 15.30 -3.84 0.03
CA SER A 4 15.16 -5.19 0.57
C SER A 4 13.69 -5.61 0.63
N VAL A 5 13.42 -6.90 0.59
CA VAL A 5 12.06 -7.45 0.76
C VAL A 5 11.45 -7.00 2.09
N GLY A 6 12.24 -6.94 3.16
CA GLY A 6 11.78 -6.46 4.47
C GLY A 6 11.35 -4.99 4.46
N THR A 7 12.09 -4.15 3.75
CA THR A 7 11.75 -2.73 3.55
C THR A 7 10.42 -2.59 2.81
N VAL A 8 10.22 -3.37 1.74
CA VAL A 8 8.96 -3.37 0.98
C VAL A 8 7.79 -3.77 1.88
N LYS A 9 7.93 -4.85 2.67
CA LYS A 9 6.88 -5.32 3.60
C LYS A 9 6.52 -4.26 4.64
N LYS A 10 7.52 -3.58 5.21
CA LYS A 10 7.31 -2.50 6.19
C LYS A 10 6.48 -1.34 5.61
N TYR A 11 6.81 -0.90 4.39
CA TYR A 11 6.06 0.18 3.75
C TYR A 11 4.67 -0.28 3.28
N LEU A 12 4.54 -1.52 2.83
CA LEU A 12 3.25 -2.09 2.49
C LEU A 12 2.31 -2.10 3.70
N GLN A 13 2.75 -2.61 4.86
CA GLN A 13 1.93 -2.62 6.08
C GLN A 13 1.47 -1.20 6.46
N ARG A 14 2.38 -0.22 6.41
CA ARG A 14 2.02 1.19 6.68
C ARG A 14 1.01 1.74 5.69
N ALA A 15 1.09 1.35 4.41
CA ALA A 15 0.12 1.75 3.41
C ALA A 15 -1.25 1.12 3.69
N LEU A 16 -1.30 -0.16 4.07
CA LEU A 16 -2.51 -0.84 4.49
C LEU A 16 -3.19 -0.13 5.68
N GLU A 17 -2.42 0.18 6.73
CA GLU A 17 -2.91 0.89 7.92
C GLU A 17 -3.46 2.28 7.58
N LYS A 18 -2.74 3.06 6.77
CA LYS A 18 -3.17 4.42 6.37
C LYS A 18 -4.40 4.43 5.48
N LEU A 19 -4.55 3.41 4.64
CA LEU A 19 -5.69 3.29 3.73
C LEU A 19 -6.88 2.60 4.40
N GLY A 20 -6.69 1.96 5.56
CA GLY A 20 -7.72 1.15 6.21
C GLY A 20 -8.03 -0.13 5.44
N ALA A 21 -7.02 -0.73 4.82
CA ALA A 21 -7.14 -1.89 3.95
C ALA A 21 -6.57 -3.16 4.61
N SER A 22 -7.22 -4.29 4.40
CA SER A 22 -6.79 -5.59 4.95
C SER A 22 -5.75 -6.30 4.08
N ASP A 23 -5.67 -5.95 2.80
CA ASP A 23 -4.70 -6.51 1.87
C ASP A 23 -4.29 -5.54 0.76
N ARG A 24 -3.25 -5.93 0.01
CA ARG A 24 -2.64 -5.12 -1.05
C ARG A 24 -3.60 -4.78 -2.20
N LYS A 25 -4.57 -5.64 -2.50
CA LYS A 25 -5.55 -5.39 -3.57
C LYS A 25 -6.55 -4.35 -3.11
N GLN A 26 -7.08 -4.50 -1.89
CA GLN A 26 -7.99 -3.51 -1.32
C GLN A 26 -7.31 -2.14 -1.21
N ALA A 27 -6.04 -2.10 -0.79
CA ALA A 27 -5.26 -0.86 -0.74
C ALA A 27 -5.07 -0.21 -2.11
N ALA A 28 -4.83 -1.01 -3.16
CA ALA A 28 -4.71 -0.48 -4.53
C ALA A 28 -6.02 0.14 -5.01
N VAL A 29 -7.16 -0.53 -4.79
CA VAL A 29 -8.49 -0.02 -5.13
C VAL A 29 -8.80 1.28 -4.37
N GLU A 30 -8.51 1.30 -3.07
CA GLU A 30 -8.76 2.47 -2.23
C GLU A 30 -7.86 3.66 -2.62
N ALA A 31 -6.60 3.40 -2.98
CA ALA A 31 -5.69 4.42 -3.47
C ALA A 31 -6.16 5.04 -4.80
N ILE A 32 -6.71 4.24 -5.72
CA ILE A 32 -7.34 4.74 -6.96
C ILE A 32 -8.58 5.57 -6.63
N ARG A 33 -9.47 5.07 -5.75
CA ARG A 33 -10.70 5.77 -5.35
C ARG A 33 -10.42 7.13 -4.72
N ARG A 34 -9.31 7.26 -3.98
CA ARG A 34 -8.85 8.50 -3.36
C ARG A 34 -8.02 9.39 -4.29
N GLY A 35 -7.75 8.97 -5.53
CA GLY A 35 -6.95 9.73 -6.50
C GLY A 35 -5.44 9.77 -6.18
N LEU A 36 -4.93 8.82 -5.41
CA LEU A 36 -3.51 8.73 -5.01
C LEU A 36 -2.65 7.98 -6.05
N LEU A 37 -3.29 7.20 -6.92
CA LEU A 37 -2.67 6.42 -7.98
C LEU A 37 -3.50 6.58 -9.26
N SER A 38 -2.81 6.61 -10.41
CA SER A 38 -3.36 6.69 -11.77
C SER A 38 -2.97 5.45 -12.58
#